data_AF-A0A838U713-F1
#
_entry.id   AF-A0A838U713-F1
#
_cell.length_a   1.000
_cell.length_b   1.000
_cell.length_c   1.000
_cell.angle_alpha   90.00
_cell.angle_beta   90.00
_cell.angle_gamma   90.00
#
_symmetry.space_group_name_H-M   'P 1'
#
loop_
_entity.id
_entity.type
_entity.pdbx_description
1 polymer ?
#
loop_
_entity_poly.entity_id
_entity_poly.type
_entity_poly.pdbx_seq_one_letter_code
_entity_poly.pdbx_strand_id
1 'polypeptide(L)'
;MKIITLICVSFLLAISALAQNKSVYTSTSDTVCKEVKPAVDEGGEYIGICPGAAGYKLRLIEGDLRQTLFVITPAKKELPLNFTSLYRRSPPLGKRSSGA
;
A
#
# COMPACT_ATOMS: atom_id res chain seq x y z
N MET A 1 -17.77 -14.57 44.11
CA MET A 1 -16.37 -14.41 43.64
C MET A 1 -16.09 -15.12 42.31
N LYS A 2 -16.51 -16.37 42.08
CA LYS A 2 -16.28 -17.12 40.81
C LYS A 2 -16.91 -16.52 39.53
N ILE A 3 -18.06 -15.86 39.65
CA ILE A 3 -18.78 -15.27 38.50
C ILE A 3 -18.06 -14.00 37.99
N ILE A 4 -17.49 -13.22 38.91
CA ILE A 4 -16.75 -11.98 38.57
C ILE A 4 -15.46 -12.33 37.83
N THR A 5 -14.77 -13.40 38.24
CA THR A 5 -13.57 -13.88 37.53
C THR A 5 -13.88 -14.37 36.12
N LEU A 6 -15.01 -15.04 35.91
CA LEU A 6 -15.46 -15.47 34.57
C LEU A 6 -15.77 -14.29 33.64
N ILE A 7 -16.40 -13.23 34.17
CA ILE A 7 -16.72 -12.01 33.40
C ILE A 7 -15.44 -11.23 33.06
N CYS A 8 -14.46 -11.14 33.97
CA CYS A 8 -13.19 -10.49 33.68
C CYS A 8 -12.40 -11.22 32.59
N VAL A 9 -12.38 -12.56 32.61
CA VAL A 9 -11.65 -13.36 31.61
C VAL A 9 -12.29 -13.26 30.23
N SER A 10 -13.62 -13.23 30.13
CA SER A 10 -14.30 -13.04 28.84
C SER A 10 -14.09 -11.63 28.27
N PHE A 11 -14.02 -10.61 29.12
CA PHE A 11 -13.73 -9.24 28.69
C PHE A 11 -12.29 -9.08 28.15
N LEU A 12 -11.32 -9.78 28.74
CA LEU A 12 -9.92 -9.79 28.30
C LEU A 12 -9.73 -10.40 26.89
N LEU A 13 -10.54 -11.39 26.51
CA LEU A 13 -10.48 -12.01 25.17
C LEU A 13 -11.02 -11.11 24.05
N ALA A 14 -11.97 -10.22 24.34
CA ALA A 14 -12.58 -9.34 23.33
C ALA A 14 -11.63 -8.23 22.84
N ILE A 15 -10.67 -7.81 23.67
CA ILE A 15 -9.73 -6.71 23.36
C ILE A 15 -8.70 -7.14 22.31
N SER A 16 -8.35 -8.44 22.28
CA SER A 16 -7.34 -9.00 21.36
C SER A 16 -7.76 -8.96 19.89
N ALA A 17 -9.06 -9.02 19.60
CA ALA A 17 -9.58 -9.06 18.22
C ALA A 17 -9.49 -7.69 17.50
N LEU A 18 -9.61 -6.58 18.24
CA LEU A 18 -9.51 -5.22 17.69
C LEU A 18 -8.08 -4.85 17.26
N ALA A 19 -7.05 -5.52 17.77
CA ALA A 19 -5.66 -5.25 17.43
C ALA A 19 -5.18 -5.93 16.13
N GLN A 20 -5.93 -6.90 15.60
CA GLN A 20 -5.45 -7.75 14.51
C GLN A 20 -5.65 -7.16 13.11
N ASN A 21 -6.47 -6.12 12.96
CA ASN A 21 -6.79 -5.55 11.65
C ASN A 21 -5.96 -4.30 11.32
N LYS A 22 -4.65 -4.33 11.59
CA LYS A 22 -3.73 -3.32 11.07
C LYS A 22 -3.29 -3.73 9.66
N SER A 23 -3.59 -2.88 8.68
CA SER A 23 -3.04 -3.02 7.34
C SER A 23 -1.51 -3.16 7.40
N VAL A 24 -0.99 -4.22 6.77
CA VAL A 24 0.45 -4.42 6.55
C VAL A 24 0.94 -3.57 5.36
N TYR A 25 0.01 -3.00 4.58
CA TYR A 25 0.32 -2.16 3.44
C TYR A 25 0.65 -0.74 3.85
N THR A 26 1.67 -0.17 3.21
CA THR A 26 2.03 1.24 3.35
C THR A 26 1.05 2.10 2.58
N SER A 27 0.43 3.10 3.23
CA SER A 27 -0.44 4.05 2.55
C SER A 27 0.38 4.93 1.59
N THR A 28 -0.18 5.17 0.41
CA THR A 28 0.36 6.09 -0.60
C THR A 28 -0.52 7.32 -0.80
N SER A 29 -1.45 7.61 0.13
CA SER A 29 -2.29 8.80 0.06
C SER A 29 -1.46 10.08 0.24
N ASP A 30 -1.78 11.08 -0.55
CA ASP A 30 -1.24 12.46 -0.46
C ASP A 30 -1.27 13.05 0.95
N THR A 31 -2.32 12.77 1.73
CA THR A 31 -2.50 13.17 3.12
C THR A 31 -1.49 12.57 4.10
N VAL A 32 -0.88 11.44 3.76
CA VAL A 32 0.09 10.72 4.61
C VAL A 32 1.52 10.90 4.10
N CYS A 33 1.68 11.06 2.79
CA CYS A 33 2.98 11.24 2.17
C CYS A 33 3.49 12.66 2.37
N LYS A 34 4.78 12.79 2.68
CA LYS A 34 5.44 14.09 2.68
C LYS A 34 5.62 14.54 1.24
N GLU A 35 4.95 15.61 0.85
CA GLU A 35 5.13 16.22 -0.46
C GLU A 35 6.57 16.75 -0.63
N VAL A 36 7.16 16.44 -1.79
CA VAL A 36 8.45 16.95 -2.26
C VAL A 36 8.26 17.87 -3.45
N LYS A 37 7.28 17.55 -4.31
CA LYS A 37 6.89 18.37 -5.45
C LYS A 37 5.36 18.30 -5.60
N PRO A 38 4.64 19.42 -5.55
CA PRO A 38 3.21 19.44 -5.86
C PRO A 38 3.00 19.17 -7.35
N ALA A 39 1.85 18.59 -7.69
CA ALA A 39 1.39 18.59 -9.07
C ALA A 39 1.05 20.04 -9.49
N VAL A 40 1.56 20.47 -10.63
CA VAL A 40 1.26 21.79 -11.23
C VAL A 40 0.32 21.56 -12.41
N ASP A 41 -0.96 21.90 -12.24
CA ASP A 41 -2.04 21.84 -13.24
C ASP A 41 -2.08 20.56 -14.12
N GLU A 42 -2.86 20.57 -15.21
CA GLU A 42 -3.02 19.42 -16.11
C GLU A 42 -1.67 19.03 -16.76
N GLY A 43 -1.14 17.88 -16.39
CA GLY A 43 0.12 17.31 -16.90
C GLY A 43 1.32 17.43 -15.96
N GLY A 44 1.16 18.01 -14.77
CA GLY A 44 2.19 18.02 -13.73
C GLY A 44 2.41 16.66 -13.07
N GLU A 45 3.62 16.41 -12.58
CA GLU A 45 3.90 15.26 -11.72
C GLU A 45 3.90 15.66 -10.23
N TYR A 46 3.19 14.90 -9.42
CA TYR A 46 3.32 14.88 -7.96
C TYR A 46 4.50 13.99 -7.57
N ILE A 47 5.31 14.44 -6.60
CA ILE A 47 6.33 13.61 -5.95
C ILE A 47 6.15 13.65 -4.44
N GLY A 48 5.94 12.48 -3.84
CA GLY A 48 5.76 12.29 -2.41
C GLY A 48 6.71 11.26 -1.81
N ILE A 49 7.03 11.41 -0.52
CA ILE A 49 7.75 10.42 0.29
C ILE A 49 6.80 9.89 1.36
N CYS A 50 6.38 8.65 1.20
CA CYS A 50 5.44 7.97 2.07
C CYS A 50 6.18 7.15 3.14
N PRO A 51 5.73 7.18 4.41
CA PRO A 51 6.33 6.41 5.49
C PRO A 51 6.07 4.92 5.30
N GLY A 52 7.11 4.08 5.36
CA GLY A 52 6.99 2.62 5.31
C GLY A 52 7.30 1.96 6.66
N ALA A 53 7.19 0.63 6.68
CA ALA A 53 7.54 -0.17 7.85
C ALA A 53 9.07 -0.32 8.01
N ALA A 54 9.53 -0.61 9.24
CA ALA A 54 10.92 -0.99 9.52
C ALA A 54 12.01 -0.04 8.98
N GLY A 55 11.72 1.26 8.94
CA GLY A 55 12.66 2.30 8.46
C GLY A 55 12.74 2.42 6.93
N TYR A 56 11.97 1.65 6.19
CA TYR A 56 11.78 1.83 4.76
C TYR A 56 10.85 3.01 4.48
N LYS A 57 10.98 3.59 3.29
CA LYS A 57 10.07 4.61 2.77
C LYS A 57 9.73 4.29 1.33
N LEU A 58 8.66 4.88 0.83
CA LEU A 58 8.33 4.85 -0.59
C LEU A 58 8.47 6.25 -1.17
N ARG A 59 9.14 6.38 -2.30
CA ARG A 59 9.02 7.56 -3.16
C ARG A 59 7.95 7.25 -4.20
N LEU A 60 6.87 8.02 -4.18
CA LEU A 60 5.78 7.98 -5.14
C LEU A 60 5.98 9.12 -6.14
N ILE A 61 5.91 8.80 -7.42
CA ILE A 61 5.79 9.76 -8.52
C ILE A 61 4.47 9.46 -9.20
N GLU A 62 3.59 10.45 -9.27
CA GLU A 62 2.27 10.32 -9.87
C GLU A 62 2.04 11.42 -10.90
N GLY A 63 1.68 11.05 -12.11
CA GLY A 63 1.43 11.97 -13.22
C GLY A 63 0.79 11.22 -14.39
N ASP A 64 -0.06 11.88 -15.16
CA ASP A 64 -0.75 11.31 -16.33
C ASP A 64 -1.36 9.91 -16.08
N LEU A 65 -2.07 9.75 -14.94
CA LEU A 65 -2.68 8.48 -14.49
C LEU A 65 -1.68 7.32 -14.29
N ARG A 66 -0.39 7.61 -14.21
CA ARG A 66 0.69 6.65 -13.98
C ARG A 66 1.29 6.88 -12.62
N GLN A 67 1.61 5.79 -11.95
CA GLN A 67 2.33 5.80 -10.68
C GLN A 67 3.63 5.02 -10.83
N THR A 68 4.72 5.64 -10.37
CA THR A 68 6.03 5.00 -10.24
C THR A 68 6.42 5.00 -8.77
N LEU A 69 6.82 3.84 -8.26
CA LEU A 69 7.23 3.68 -6.86
C LEU A 69 8.68 3.24 -6.76
N PHE A 70 9.42 3.87 -5.86
CA PHE A 70 10.75 3.42 -5.43
C PHE A 70 10.72 3.09 -3.94
N VAL A 71 11.34 1.96 -3.57
CA VAL A 71 11.64 1.64 -2.18
C VAL A 71 12.92 2.36 -1.80
N ILE A 72 12.84 3.23 -0.80
CA ILE A 72 14.00 3.80 -0.12
C ILE A 72 14.30 2.89 1.07
N THR A 73 15.46 2.24 1.05
CA THR A 73 15.90 1.38 2.16
C THR A 73 16.32 2.21 3.37
N PRO A 74 16.45 1.62 4.58
CA PRO A 74 17.02 2.30 5.74
C PRO A 74 18.44 2.86 5.48
N ALA A 75 19.20 2.23 4.58
CA ALA A 75 20.50 2.69 4.11
C ALA A 75 20.42 3.78 3.03
N LYS A 76 19.23 4.34 2.78
CA LYS A 76 18.93 5.40 1.80
C LYS A 76 19.17 5.00 0.33
N LYS A 77 19.21 3.71 0.02
CA LYS A 77 19.27 3.23 -1.37
C LYS A 77 17.87 3.25 -1.98
N GLU A 78 17.73 3.81 -3.17
CA GLU A 78 16.48 3.75 -3.95
C GLU A 78 16.46 2.51 -4.86
N LEU A 79 15.36 1.76 -4.82
CA LEU A 79 15.13 0.55 -5.62
C LEU A 79 13.78 0.68 -6.36
N PRO A 80 13.74 0.66 -7.69
CA PRO A 80 12.48 0.80 -8.43
C PRO A 80 11.60 -0.44 -8.28
N LEU A 81 10.30 -0.23 -8.03
CA LEU A 81 9.29 -1.29 -8.11
C LEU A 81 8.79 -1.41 -9.55
N ASN A 82 9.19 -2.48 -10.23
CA ASN A 82 8.79 -2.74 -11.61
C ASN A 82 7.47 -3.53 -11.66
N PHE A 83 6.34 -2.81 -11.73
CA PHE A 83 5.01 -3.40 -11.83
C PHE A 83 4.73 -4.08 -13.18
N THR A 84 5.45 -3.72 -14.25
CA THR A 84 5.29 -4.34 -15.58
C THR A 84 5.60 -5.83 -15.56
N SER A 85 6.49 -6.27 -14.67
CA SER A 85 6.80 -7.69 -14.47
C SER A 85 5.61 -8.51 -13.97
N LEU A 86 4.63 -7.90 -13.29
CA LEU A 86 3.47 -8.59 -12.71
C LEU A 86 2.36 -8.84 -13.75
N TYR A 87 2.23 -7.96 -14.76
CA TYR A 87 1.18 -8.08 -15.78
C TYR A 87 1.45 -9.15 -16.84
N ARG A 88 2.66 -9.71 -16.92
CA ARG A 88 3.04 -10.65 -17.98
C ARG A 88 2.45 -12.06 -17.84
N ARG A 89 1.58 -12.29 -16.86
CA ARG A 89 0.97 -13.60 -16.56
C ARG A 89 -0.55 -13.61 -16.71
N SER A 90 -1.09 -12.82 -17.65
CA SER A 90 -2.46 -13.06 -18.12
C SER A 90 -2.42 -14.14 -19.19
N PRO A 91 -3.10 -15.30 -19.01
CA PRO A 91 -3.25 -16.27 -20.08
C PRO A 91 -3.97 -15.62 -21.27
N PRO A 92 -3.65 -16.00 -22.52
CA PRO A 92 -4.35 -15.47 -23.68
C PRO A 92 -5.85 -15.75 -23.53
N LEU A 93 -6.67 -14.71 -23.63
CA LEU A 93 -8.13 -14.84 -23.69
C LEU A 93 -8.45 -15.74 -24.88
N GLY A 94 -9.13 -16.86 -24.61
CA GLY A 94 -9.42 -17.92 -25.58
C GLY A 94 -10.11 -17.40 -26.83
N LYS A 95 -9.90 -18.12 -27.95
CA LYS A 95 -10.43 -17.75 -29.27
C LYS A 95 -11.95 -17.52 -29.22
N ARG A 96 -12.39 -16.35 -29.68
CA ARG A 96 -13.79 -16.05 -29.99
C ARG A 96 -14.27 -17.04 -31.06
N SER A 97 -15.20 -17.93 -30.72
CA SER A 97 -15.96 -18.68 -31.73
C SER A 97 -16.97 -17.72 -32.35
N SER A 98 -16.69 -17.24 -33.56
CA SER A 98 -17.72 -16.60 -34.39
C SER A 98 -18.65 -17.71 -34.87
N GLY A 99 -19.84 -17.80 -34.30
CA GLY A 99 -20.92 -18.62 -34.84
C GLY A 99 -21.35 -18.05 -36.19
N ALA A 100 -21.33 -18.91 -37.21
CA ALA A 100 -21.98 -18.69 -38.49
C ALA A 100 -23.45 -19.11 -38.42
#